data_AF-A0A453CV55-F1
#
_entry.id   AF-A0A453CV55-F1
#
_cell.length_a   1.000
_cell.length_b   1.000
_cell.length_c   1.000
_cell.angle_alpha   90.00
_cell.angle_beta   90.00
_cell.angle_gamma   90.00
#
_symmetry.space_group_name_H-M   'P 1'
#
loop_
_entity.id
_entity.type
_entity.pdbx_description
1 polymer ?
#
loop_
_entity_poly.entity_id
_entity_poly.type
_entity_poly.pdbx_seq_one_letter_code
_entity_poly.pdbx_strand_id
1 'polypeptide(L)'
;VILSDEFRKSFTKLKSPQLRKEVLQKLIRLGDGWRTTVKNIDIPGASHLAKIYKVRNLYLVWSTDVEKTEGRYFQIIRIWDLVSQQNVARTVQRLENLFSMYTDDYLDHCRRVQTQG
;
A
#
# COMPACT_ATOMS: atom_id res chain seq x y z
N VAL A 1 -10.31 3.57 0.84
CA VAL A 1 -9.16 2.84 1.44
C VAL A 1 -9.66 1.50 1.94
N ILE A 2 -8.99 0.40 1.60
CA ILE A 2 -9.30 -0.96 2.06
C ILE A 2 -8.15 -1.44 2.96
N LEU A 3 -8.49 -2.05 4.10
CA LEU A 3 -7.53 -2.54 5.09
C LEU A 3 -7.57 -4.08 5.10
N SER A 4 -6.42 -4.72 4.94
CA SER A 4 -6.29 -6.17 5.11
C SER A 4 -6.46 -6.60 6.57
N ASP A 5 -6.72 -7.89 6.77
CA ASP A 5 -6.76 -8.47 8.10
C ASP A 5 -5.37 -8.54 8.76
N GLU A 6 -4.31 -8.73 7.97
CA GLU A 6 -2.92 -8.65 8.43
C GLU A 6 -2.64 -7.27 9.02
N PHE A 7 -2.99 -6.19 8.32
CA PHE A 7 -2.84 -4.83 8.83
C PHE A 7 -3.65 -4.63 10.12
N ARG A 8 -4.92 -5.06 10.16
CA ARG A 8 -5.76 -4.94 11.37
C ARG A 8 -5.13 -5.67 12.56
N LYS A 9 -4.60 -6.87 12.36
CA LYS A 9 -3.88 -7.65 13.38
C LYS A 9 -2.59 -6.96 13.83
N SER A 10 -1.81 -6.41 12.90
CA SER A 10 -0.57 -5.69 13.21
C SER A 10 -0.83 -4.37 13.93
N PHE A 11 -1.87 -3.63 13.53
CA PHE A 11 -2.25 -2.34 14.11
C PHE A 11 -2.78 -2.46 15.53
N THR A 12 -3.62 -3.48 15.82
CA THR A 12 -4.16 -3.71 17.18
C THR A 12 -3.06 -4.04 18.19
N LYS A 13 -1.95 -4.65 17.75
CA LYS A 13 -0.76 -4.96 18.59
C LYS A 13 0.08 -3.74 18.97
N LEU A 14 -0.12 -2.57 18.32
CA LEU A 14 0.63 -1.36 18.65
C LEU A 14 0.30 -0.92 20.08
N LYS A 15 1.30 -0.80 20.96
CA LYS A 15 1.09 -0.36 22.35
C LYS A 15 1.10 1.16 22.51
N SER A 16 1.87 1.87 21.69
CA SER A 16 2.00 3.34 21.78
C SER A 16 0.80 4.05 21.14
N PRO A 17 0.05 4.87 21.89
CA PRO A 17 -1.04 5.69 21.34
C PRO A 17 -0.55 6.68 20.28
N GLN A 18 0.64 7.26 20.48
CA GLN A 18 1.26 8.19 19.54
C GLN A 18 1.57 7.50 18.20
N LEU A 19 2.13 6.28 18.24
CA LEU A 19 2.39 5.52 17.02
C LEU A 19 1.09 5.15 16.29
N ARG A 20 0.03 4.77 17.01
CA ARG A 20 -1.29 4.52 16.40
C ARG A 20 -1.80 5.77 15.68
N LYS A 21 -1.70 6.94 16.31
CA LYS A 21 -2.11 8.23 15.71
C LYS A 21 -1.31 8.54 14.44
N GLU A 22 0.00 8.35 14.46
CA GLU A 22 0.86 8.59 13.28
C GLU A 22 0.49 7.67 12.12
N VAL A 23 0.23 6.38 12.37
CA VAL A 23 -0.22 5.44 11.34
C VAL A 23 -1.57 5.88 10.76
N LEU A 24 -2.55 6.25 11.60
CA LEU A 24 -3.85 6.74 11.14
C LEU A 24 -3.73 8.02 10.29
N GLN A 25 -2.87 8.96 10.69
CA GLN A 25 -2.61 10.17 9.90
C GLN A 25 -2.03 9.86 8.52
N LYS A 26 -1.19 8.81 8.40
CA LYS A 26 -0.72 8.35 7.08
C LYS A 26 -1.85 7.75 6.26
N LEU A 27 -2.74 6.97 6.86
CA LEU A 27 -3.90 6.41 6.16
C LEU A 27 -4.84 7.49 5.63
N ILE A 28 -5.11 8.53 6.43
CA ILE A 28 -5.93 9.68 6.01
C ILE A 28 -5.30 10.36 4.80
N ARG A 29 -4.02 10.73 4.89
CA ARG A 29 -3.31 11.38 3.77
C ARG A 29 -3.31 10.54 2.50
N LEU A 30 -3.15 9.22 2.62
CA LEU A 30 -3.25 8.31 1.48
C LEU A 30 -4.65 8.33 0.86
N GLY A 31 -5.69 8.34 1.69
CA GLY A 31 -7.09 8.47 1.26
C GLY A 31 -7.36 9.79 0.55
N ASP A 32 -6.76 10.89 1.03
CA ASP A 32 -6.85 12.23 0.42
C ASP A 32 -6.02 12.38 -0.86
N GLY A 33 -5.43 11.29 -1.35
CA GLY A 33 -4.69 11.28 -2.61
C GLY A 33 -3.25 11.78 -2.51
N TRP A 34 -2.72 11.98 -1.30
CA TRP A 34 -1.28 12.26 -1.11
C TRP A 34 -0.45 11.06 -1.54
N ARG A 35 0.34 11.22 -2.61
CA ARG A 35 1.15 10.12 -3.20
C ARG A 35 2.62 10.48 -3.47
N THR A 36 3.02 11.74 -3.26
CA THR A 36 4.23 12.35 -3.85
C THR A 36 5.58 11.97 -3.20
N THR A 37 5.66 10.99 -2.31
CA THR A 37 6.92 10.74 -1.56
C THR A 37 7.12 9.30 -1.10
N VAL A 38 6.50 8.33 -1.77
CA VAL A 38 6.86 6.93 -1.54
C VAL A 38 8.13 6.66 -2.34
N LYS A 39 9.28 6.67 -1.66
CA LYS A 39 10.44 5.96 -2.20
C LYS A 39 10.09 4.49 -2.20
N ASN A 40 9.91 3.90 -3.38
CA ASN A 40 10.02 2.46 -3.49
C ASN A 40 11.38 2.10 -2.90
N ILE A 41 11.43 1.16 -1.96
CA ILE A 41 12.71 0.51 -1.69
C ILE A 41 13.02 -0.20 -3.00
N ASP A 42 14.14 0.15 -3.63
CA ASP A 42 14.58 -0.48 -4.86
C ASP A 42 14.83 -1.95 -4.58
N ILE A 43 13.80 -2.76 -4.78
CA ILE A 43 13.85 -4.22 -4.76
C ILE A 43 13.99 -4.62 -6.23
N PRO A 44 15.16 -5.12 -6.66
CA PRO A 44 15.37 -5.53 -8.03
C PRO A 44 14.31 -6.54 -8.48
N GLY A 45 13.65 -6.27 -9.62
CA GLY A 45 12.63 -7.15 -10.19
C GLY A 45 11.21 -7.00 -9.62
N ALA A 46 10.96 -6.06 -8.71
CA ALA A 46 9.60 -5.77 -8.23
C ALA A 46 8.81 -4.95 -9.27
N SER A 47 7.52 -5.25 -9.44
CA SER A 47 6.57 -4.55 -10.32
C SER A 47 6.32 -3.07 -9.94
N HIS A 48 6.93 -2.61 -8.85
CA HIS A 48 6.77 -1.27 -8.25
C HIS A 48 5.33 -0.94 -7.85
N LEU A 49 4.43 -1.93 -7.81
CA LEU A 49 3.04 -1.77 -7.40
C LEU A 49 2.93 -1.71 -5.86
N ALA A 50 3.72 -2.52 -5.16
CA ALA A 50 3.86 -2.42 -3.72
C ALA A 50 4.67 -1.16 -3.36
N LYS A 51 4.04 -0.31 -2.56
CA LYS A 51 4.56 0.96 -2.06
C LYS A 51 4.78 0.86 -0.56
N ILE A 52 5.79 1.54 -0.07
CA ILE A 52 6.19 1.48 1.34
C ILE A 52 6.28 2.89 1.94
N TYR A 53 5.66 3.08 3.11
CA TYR A 53 5.84 4.27 3.93
C TYR A 53 6.47 3.92 5.27
N LYS A 54 7.63 4.49 5.58
CA LYS A 54 8.22 4.37 6.92
C LYS A 54 7.43 5.20 7.93
N VAL A 55 7.07 4.58 9.04
CA VAL A 55 6.45 5.19 10.23
C VAL A 55 7.28 4.79 11.43
N ARG A 56 8.21 5.67 11.84
CA ARG A 56 9.23 5.37 12.86
C ARG A 56 10.05 4.12 12.52
N ASN A 57 9.93 3.06 13.32
CA ASN A 57 10.61 1.77 13.14
C ASN A 57 9.77 0.73 12.38
N LEU A 58 8.56 1.10 11.94
CA LEU A 58 7.66 0.25 11.17
C LEU A 58 7.50 0.78 9.74
N TYR A 59 6.95 -0.06 8.89
CA TYR A 59 6.78 0.18 7.47
C TYR A 59 5.35 -0.22 7.09
N LEU A 60 4.59 0.77 6.61
CA LEU A 60 3.26 0.58 6.06
C LEU A 60 3.41 0.14 4.60
N VAL A 61 2.96 -1.06 4.28
CA VAL A 61 2.98 -1.60 2.92
C VAL A 61 1.59 -1.44 2.31
N TRP A 62 1.53 -0.84 1.13
CA TRP A 62 0.27 -0.51 0.47
C TRP A 62 0.40 -0.57 -1.05
N SER A 63 -0.71 -0.59 -1.78
CA SER A 63 -0.70 -0.45 -3.24
C SER A 63 -1.90 0.36 -3.71
N THR A 64 -1.82 0.84 -4.94
CA THR A 64 -2.99 1.34 -5.67
C THR A 64 -3.62 0.15 -6.39
N ASP A 65 -4.92 0.01 -6.25
CA ASP A 65 -5.75 -0.98 -6.93
C ASP A 65 -6.86 -0.25 -7.70
N VAL A 66 -7.54 -0.95 -8.60
CA VAL A 66 -8.66 -0.38 -9.34
C VAL A 66 -9.87 -1.29 -9.30
N GLU A 67 -11.05 -0.70 -9.11
CA GLU A 67 -12.32 -1.39 -9.26
C GLU A 67 -13.08 -0.79 -10.44
N LYS A 68 -13.62 -1.64 -11.31
CA LYS A 68 -14.44 -1.21 -12.44
C LYS A 68 -15.91 -1.37 -12.07
N THR A 69 -16.62 -0.26 -11.97
CA THR A 69 -18.06 -0.23 -11.68
C THR A 69 -18.74 0.62 -12.76
N GLU A 70 -19.74 0.05 -13.43
CA GLU A 70 -20.54 0.75 -14.46
C GLU A 70 -19.69 1.44 -15.55
N GLY A 71 -18.60 0.79 -15.98
CA GLY A 71 -17.70 1.33 -17.02
C GLY A 71 -16.71 2.38 -16.54
N ARG A 72 -16.70 2.75 -15.26
CA ARG A 72 -15.73 3.68 -14.66
C ARG A 72 -14.74 2.93 -13.78
N TYR A 73 -13.48 3.37 -13.78
CA TYR A 73 -12.45 2.86 -12.88
C TYR A 73 -12.35 3.75 -11.64
N PHE A 74 -12.41 3.14 -10.46
CA PHE A 74 -12.23 3.79 -9.18
C PHE A 74 -10.91 3.35 -8.57
N GLN A 75 -10.09 4.30 -8.16
CA GLN A 75 -8.85 3.98 -7.46
C GLN A 75 -9.13 3.59 -6.02
N ILE A 76 -8.52 2.49 -5.61
CA ILE A 76 -8.57 1.99 -4.25
C ILE A 76 -7.15 2.01 -3.70
N ILE A 77 -6.98 2.63 -2.54
CA ILE A 77 -5.78 2.42 -1.73
C ILE A 77 -5.98 1.15 -0.92
N ARG A 78 -5.18 0.11 -1.19
CA ARG A 78 -5.17 -1.11 -0.39
C ARG A 78 -3.98 -1.09 0.57
N ILE A 79 -4.26 -1.26 1.85
CA ILE A 79 -3.25 -1.39 2.90
C ILE A 79 -3.05 -2.88 3.17
N TRP A 80 -1.84 -3.37 2.94
CA TRP A 80 -1.52 -4.79 3.02
C TRP A 80 -1.03 -5.20 4.40
N ASP A 81 -0.15 -4.43 5.03
CA ASP A 81 0.32 -4.72 6.38
C ASP A 81 1.09 -3.52 6.98
N LEU A 82 1.35 -3.59 8.28
CA LEU A 82 2.28 -2.74 9.01
C LEU A 82 3.37 -3.62 9.64
N VAL A 83 4.57 -3.59 9.06
CA VAL A 83 5.63 -4.55 9.38
C VAL A 83 6.91 -3.89 9.90
N SER A 84 7.74 -4.67 10.60
CA SER A 84 9.11 -4.27 10.91
C SER A 84 10.02 -4.38 9.68
N GLN A 85 11.17 -3.70 9.73
CA GLN A 85 12.12 -3.64 8.61
C GLN A 85 12.50 -5.02 8.05
N GLN A 86 12.78 -5.99 8.93
CA GLN A 86 13.19 -7.35 8.56
C GLN A 86 12.13 -8.12 7.77
N ASN A 87 10.86 -7.73 7.89
CA ASN A 87 9.74 -8.40 7.22
C ASN A 87 9.33 -7.70 5.92
N VAL A 88 9.84 -6.50 5.63
CA VAL A 88 9.45 -5.72 4.44
C VAL A 88 9.71 -6.49 3.15
N ALA A 89 10.94 -7.00 2.95
CA ALA A 89 11.31 -7.70 1.73
C ALA A 89 10.43 -8.93 1.49
N ARG A 90 10.17 -9.72 2.54
CA ARG A 90 9.28 -10.89 2.47
C ARG A 90 7.85 -10.50 2.12
N THR A 91 7.32 -9.46 2.74
CA THR A 91 5.96 -8.98 2.46
C THR A 91 5.85 -8.47 1.03
N VAL A 92 6.81 -7.67 0.56
CA VAL A 92 6.82 -7.19 -0.83
C VAL A 92 6.90 -8.36 -1.79
N GLN A 93 7.83 -9.31 -1.61
CA GLN A 93 7.93 -10.46 -2.52
C GLN A 93 6.63 -11.26 -2.63
N ARG A 94 5.90 -11.43 -1.52
CA ARG A 94 4.59 -12.09 -1.54
C ARG A 94 3.56 -11.31 -2.35
N LEU A 95 3.59 -9.98 -2.27
CA LEU A 95 2.73 -9.12 -3.07
C LEU A 95 3.13 -9.13 -4.54
N GLU A 96 4.42 -9.16 -4.86
CA GLU A 96 4.90 -9.28 -6.24
C GLU A 96 4.42 -10.59 -6.90
N ASN A 97 4.52 -11.71 -6.18
CA ASN A 97 3.98 -13.00 -6.64
C ASN A 97 2.45 -12.97 -6.79
N LEU A 98 1.75 -12.17 -5.98
CA LEU A 98 0.31 -11.96 -6.13
C LEU A 98 0.02 -11.14 -7.40
N PHE A 99 0.77 -10.05 -7.60
CA PHE A 99 0.57 -9.15 -8.73
C PHE A 99 0.91 -9.80 -10.07
N SER A 100 1.88 -10.72 -10.11
CA SER A 100 2.21 -11.47 -11.32
C SER A 100 1.08 -12.39 -11.81
N MET A 101 0.05 -12.63 -11.00
CA MET A 101 -1.14 -13.38 -11.43
C MET A 101 -2.19 -12.50 -12.11
N TYR A 102 -2.05 -11.17 -12.06
CA TYR A 102 -2.95 -10.24 -12.75
C TYR A 102 -2.50 -9.99 -14.19
N THR A 103 -3.44 -9.56 -15.05
CA THR A 103 -3.13 -9.21 -16.43
C THR A 103 -2.40 -7.88 -16.51
N ASP A 104 -1.55 -7.71 -17.54
CA ASP A 104 -0.83 -6.46 -17.77
C ASP A 104 -1.76 -5.26 -17.88
N ASP A 105 -2.91 -5.41 -18.53
CA ASP A 105 -3.96 -4.39 -18.64
C ASP A 105 -4.43 -3.91 -17.25
N TYR A 106 -4.71 -4.85 -16.35
CA TYR A 106 -5.13 -4.52 -14.99
C TYR A 106 -4.04 -3.78 -14.22
N LEU A 107 -2.81 -4.30 -14.30
CA LEU A 107 -1.66 -3.70 -13.63
C LEU A 107 -1.37 -2.29 -14.16
N ASP A 108 -1.61 -2.05 -15.44
CA ASP A 108 -1.42 -0.73 -16.04
C ASP A 108 -2.41 0.30 -15.49
N HIS A 109 -3.66 -0.10 -15.29
CA HIS A 109 -4.64 0.74 -14.61
C HIS A 109 -4.25 1.04 -13.15
N CYS A 110 -3.66 0.08 -12.43
CA CYS A 110 -3.15 0.29 -11.07
C CYS A 110 -1.97 1.27 -11.02
N ARG A 111 -1.12 1.29 -12.06
CA ARG A 111 0.03 2.22 -12.17
C ARG A 111 -0.41 3.64 -12.50
N ARG A 112 -1.42 3.81 -13.35
CA ARG A 112 -1.92 5.12 -13.78
C ARG A 112 -2.52 5.87 -12.59
N VAL A 113 -1.75 6.80 -12.03
CA VAL A 113 -2.24 7.75 -11.03
C VAL A 113 -3.17 8.74 -11.74
N GLN A 114 -4.49 8.61 -11.57
CA GLN A 114 -5.38 9.74 -11.82
C GLN A 114 -5.14 10.77 -10.73
N THR A 115 -4.22 11.70 -11.01
CA THR A 115 -4.29 13.03 -10.40
C THR A 115 -5.51 13.70 -11.02
N GLN A 116 -6.65 13.69 -10.33
CA GLN A 116 -7.66 14.69 -10.65
C GLN A 116 -7.01 16.05 -10.34
N GLY A 117 -6.91 16.88 -11.38
CA GLY A 117 -6.76 18.32 -11.27
C GLY A 117 -8.13 18.97 -11.12
#